data_AF-A0A946WQW3-F1
#
_entry.id   AF-A0A946WQW3-F1
#
_cell.length_a   1.000
_cell.length_b   1.000
_cell.length_c   1.000
_cell.angle_alpha   90.00
_cell.angle_beta   90.00
_cell.angle_gamma   90.00
#
_symmetry.space_group_name_H-M   'P 1'
#
loop_
_entity.id
_entity.type
_entity.pdbx_description
1 polymer ?
#
loop_
_entity_poly.entity_id
_entity_poly.type
_entity_poly.pdbx_seq_one_letter_code
_entity_poly.pdbx_strand_id
1 'polypeptide(L)'
;CGTGIYINNSEVTITDTEISGSDASSGGNAIYLTNCTAGDVTIDKCDIQDNGYDATWSSAGVYLNSSSPEIVNTLIKDNSGCGIACVGSTPDLDTWDVTNDQPNTIQSNGTGSQSGTYGCEIYLGSYSYPSIKYNNIMDYDLGVVGTMIYKEDFYNSGAIYATNNWWGASTPGDSWFYWGTGSAIDYSYAATGLLSSVEDFELAMGHWEAGEYENAAEIFVETVNDDGAIGINSVHYLVGCISQMENGDFDDLRDLLQDVATEHEDEGVANVAERFSTHCLTEQGEFEDAYAEYNQARLNAGSVHDSVMAVIDMLAVEELMEDNLDNASEVGVMSATKNLMALLDGRESNCTEVLAESFTLLRAYPNPFNSTVKIEFNLEADAKTRVSIHDITGREIDLLVDEMKFAGNHGISWTAKGVPTGIYFCRVEAGNKFATQKLTLIR
;
A
#
# COMPACT_ATOMS: atom_id res chain seq x y z
N CYS A 1 -15.16 -16.43 30.22
CA CYS A 1 -15.12 -15.82 28.87
C CYS A 1 -13.80 -16.26 28.28
N GLY A 2 -13.80 -17.08 27.23
CA GLY A 2 -12.58 -17.52 26.55
C GLY A 2 -12.36 -16.70 25.29
N THR A 3 -12.46 -15.38 25.44
CA THR A 3 -12.14 -14.43 24.39
C THR A 3 -10.64 -14.15 24.45
N GLY A 4 -9.97 -14.10 23.30
CA GLY A 4 -8.55 -13.73 23.23
C GLY A 4 -8.32 -12.30 23.71
N ILE A 5 -8.82 -11.33 22.95
CA ILE A 5 -8.71 -9.90 23.23
C ILE A 5 -10.10 -9.30 23.45
N TYR A 6 -10.28 -8.63 24.59
CA TYR A 6 -11.53 -7.93 24.92
C TYR A 6 -11.27 -6.43 25.09
N ILE A 7 -11.94 -5.61 24.28
CA ILE A 7 -11.82 -4.15 24.28
C ILE A 7 -13.19 -3.55 24.62
N ASN A 8 -13.23 -2.64 25.59
CA ASN A 8 -14.44 -1.95 25.99
C ASN A 8 -14.17 -0.45 26.13
N ASN A 9 -14.85 0.37 25.31
CA ASN A 9 -14.81 1.83 25.38
C ASN A 9 -13.38 2.37 25.53
N SER A 10 -12.51 1.94 24.62
CA SER A 10 -11.06 2.20 24.67
C SER A 10 -10.50 2.40 23.28
N GLU A 11 -9.47 3.23 23.18
CA GLU A 11 -8.68 3.46 21.97
C GLU A 11 -7.49 2.49 21.94
N VAL A 12 -7.40 1.62 20.93
CA VAL A 12 -6.41 0.54 20.84
C VAL A 12 -6.06 0.24 19.38
N THR A 13 -4.76 0.15 19.07
CA THR A 13 -4.30 -0.44 17.80
C THR A 13 -3.74 -1.83 18.08
N ILE A 14 -4.23 -2.82 17.34
CA ILE A 14 -3.67 -4.18 17.28
C ILE A 14 -3.02 -4.30 15.91
N THR A 15 -1.72 -4.61 15.88
CA THR A 15 -0.96 -4.72 14.63
C THR A 15 -0.02 -5.93 14.68
N ASP A 16 0.24 -6.57 13.54
CA ASP A 16 1.19 -7.68 13.39
C ASP A 16 1.01 -8.80 14.43
N THR A 17 -0.24 -9.22 14.66
CA THR A 17 -0.59 -10.14 15.76
C THR A 17 -1.33 -11.37 15.25
N GLU A 18 -0.88 -12.56 15.67
CA GLU A 18 -1.59 -13.83 15.49
C GLU A 18 -2.50 -14.11 16.71
N ILE A 19 -3.75 -14.48 16.48
CA ILE A 19 -4.74 -14.79 17.53
C ILE A 19 -5.47 -16.10 17.20
N SER A 20 -5.24 -17.13 18.01
CA SER A 20 -5.81 -18.46 17.82
C SER A 20 -6.16 -19.19 19.12
N GLY A 21 -7.01 -20.21 19.03
CA GLY A 21 -7.34 -21.13 20.14
C GLY A 21 -8.31 -20.56 21.19
N SER A 22 -9.10 -19.55 20.85
CA SER A 22 -10.10 -18.95 21.75
C SER A 22 -11.40 -19.77 21.85
N ASP A 23 -11.35 -20.96 22.47
CA ASP A 23 -12.43 -21.97 22.38
C ASP A 23 -13.32 -22.08 23.63
N ALA A 24 -13.95 -20.98 24.04
CA ALA A 24 -14.94 -21.05 25.11
C ALA A 24 -16.32 -21.48 24.60
N SER A 25 -16.98 -22.36 25.37
CA SER A 25 -18.38 -22.78 25.17
C SER A 25 -19.41 -21.64 25.22
N SER A 26 -18.98 -20.44 25.58
CA SER A 26 -19.74 -19.19 25.42
C SER A 26 -18.79 -18.03 25.16
N GLY A 27 -18.90 -17.42 23.98
CA GLY A 27 -18.13 -16.23 23.60
C GLY A 27 -16.67 -16.51 23.26
N GLY A 28 -16.36 -17.68 22.68
CA GLY A 28 -15.06 -18.01 22.12
C GLY A 28 -14.75 -17.16 20.89
N ASN A 29 -14.51 -15.86 21.11
CA ASN A 29 -14.16 -14.93 20.06
C ASN A 29 -12.67 -14.63 20.11
N ALA A 30 -12.00 -14.47 18.97
CA ALA A 30 -10.59 -14.06 18.99
C ALA A 30 -10.48 -12.62 19.52
N ILE A 31 -11.28 -11.73 18.95
CA ILE A 31 -11.40 -10.34 19.37
C ILE A 31 -12.86 -10.01 19.66
N TYR A 32 -13.12 -9.33 20.78
CA TYR A 32 -14.45 -8.81 21.13
C TYR A 32 -14.35 -7.33 21.47
N LEU A 33 -15.09 -6.49 20.74
CA LEU A 33 -15.21 -5.05 20.98
C LEU A 33 -16.60 -4.71 21.52
N THR A 34 -16.64 -3.78 22.48
CA THR A 34 -17.89 -3.15 22.89
C THR A 34 -17.75 -1.65 23.16
N ASN A 35 -18.71 -0.87 22.64
CA ASN A 35 -18.79 0.58 22.83
C ASN A 35 -17.53 1.34 22.36
N CYS A 36 -16.87 0.89 21.30
CA CYS A 36 -15.74 1.60 20.69
C CYS A 36 -16.22 2.42 19.49
N THR A 37 -16.04 3.73 19.53
CA THR A 37 -16.46 4.62 18.44
C THR A 37 -15.52 4.52 17.23
N ALA A 38 -15.96 5.07 16.09
CA ALA A 38 -15.16 5.05 14.87
C ALA A 38 -13.83 5.79 15.07
N GLY A 39 -12.73 5.13 14.71
CA GLY A 39 -11.36 5.61 14.93
C GLY A 39 -10.76 5.25 16.29
N ASP A 40 -11.52 4.63 17.20
CA ASP A 40 -10.95 4.20 18.48
C ASP A 40 -10.09 2.95 18.32
N VAL A 41 -10.50 2.01 17.47
CA VAL A 41 -9.81 0.73 17.32
C VAL A 41 -9.42 0.48 15.88
N THR A 42 -8.14 0.13 15.69
CA THR A 42 -7.60 -0.34 14.40
C THR A 42 -7.05 -1.75 14.59
N ILE A 43 -7.43 -2.66 13.70
CA ILE A 43 -6.90 -4.02 13.58
C ILE A 43 -6.19 -4.09 12.24
N ASP A 44 -4.87 -4.18 12.26
CA ASP A 44 -4.02 -4.11 11.06
C ASP A 44 -3.08 -5.32 11.01
N LYS A 45 -2.87 -5.93 9.85
CA LYS A 45 -1.87 -7.02 9.67
C LYS A 45 -2.00 -8.16 10.70
N CYS A 46 -3.22 -8.51 11.06
CA CYS A 46 -3.47 -9.58 12.03
C CYS A 46 -3.80 -10.90 11.32
N ASP A 47 -3.45 -12.03 11.96
CA ASP A 47 -3.86 -13.38 11.55
C ASP A 47 -4.78 -13.97 12.62
N ILE A 48 -6.07 -14.07 12.31
CA ILE A 48 -7.14 -14.47 13.24
C ILE A 48 -7.71 -15.81 12.78
N GLN A 49 -7.23 -16.89 13.40
CA GLN A 49 -7.52 -18.24 12.94
C GLN A 49 -7.81 -19.25 14.05
N ASP A 50 -8.52 -20.33 13.73
CA ASP A 50 -8.77 -21.44 14.65
C ASP A 50 -9.37 -21.00 15.99
N ASN A 51 -10.34 -20.09 15.98
CA ASN A 51 -11.06 -19.68 17.19
C ASN A 51 -12.51 -20.15 17.19
N GLY A 52 -13.02 -20.39 18.39
CA GLY A 52 -14.44 -20.55 18.65
C GLY A 52 -14.83 -21.99 18.86
N TYR A 53 -15.90 -22.17 19.63
CA TYR A 53 -16.34 -23.49 20.07
C TYR A 53 -17.41 -24.11 19.17
N ASP A 54 -18.23 -23.28 18.53
CA ASP A 54 -19.36 -23.73 17.73
C ASP A 54 -19.58 -22.84 16.50
N ALA A 55 -20.37 -23.34 15.55
CA ALA A 55 -20.77 -22.64 14.34
C ALA A 55 -21.88 -21.61 14.61
N THR A 56 -21.61 -20.66 15.52
CA THR A 56 -22.53 -19.56 15.82
C THR A 56 -21.88 -18.20 15.65
N TRP A 57 -22.68 -17.19 15.34
CA TRP A 57 -22.26 -15.79 15.26
C TRP A 57 -21.67 -15.25 16.58
N SER A 58 -21.94 -15.91 17.71
CA SER A 58 -21.39 -15.55 19.02
C SER A 58 -20.00 -16.14 19.31
N SER A 59 -19.49 -16.95 18.38
CA SER A 59 -18.16 -17.57 18.36
C SER A 59 -17.41 -17.11 17.10
N ALA A 60 -17.26 -15.79 16.93
CA ALA A 60 -16.68 -15.18 15.74
C ALA A 60 -15.17 -14.92 15.89
N GLY A 61 -14.44 -14.86 14.77
CA GLY A 61 -13.08 -14.34 14.77
C GLY A 61 -13.03 -12.92 15.38
N VAL A 62 -13.81 -12.01 14.80
CA VAL A 62 -14.00 -10.64 15.33
C VAL A 62 -15.47 -10.40 15.64
N TYR A 63 -15.77 -10.12 16.90
CA TYR A 63 -17.11 -9.83 17.38
C TYR A 63 -17.25 -8.36 17.79
N LEU A 64 -18.19 -7.66 17.17
CA LEU A 64 -18.42 -6.22 17.33
C LEU A 64 -19.80 -5.95 17.93
N ASN A 65 -19.82 -5.24 19.05
CA ASN A 65 -21.06 -4.79 19.69
C ASN A 65 -21.06 -3.28 19.90
N SER A 66 -21.91 -2.57 19.17
CA SER A 66 -21.94 -1.10 19.16
C SER A 66 -20.54 -0.52 18.97
N SER A 67 -19.77 -1.11 18.05
CA SER A 67 -18.36 -0.76 17.82
C SER A 67 -18.05 -0.64 16.33
N SER A 68 -17.21 0.32 15.97
CA SER A 68 -16.91 0.62 14.56
C SER A 68 -15.39 0.72 14.32
N PRO A 69 -14.64 -0.38 14.49
CA PRO A 69 -13.21 -0.38 14.23
C PRO A 69 -12.90 -0.22 12.74
N GLU A 70 -11.66 0.17 12.47
CA GLU A 70 -11.01 -0.01 11.16
C GLU A 70 -10.31 -1.36 11.15
N ILE A 71 -10.57 -2.19 10.13
CA ILE A 71 -9.90 -3.47 9.93
C ILE A 71 -9.27 -3.46 8.55
N VAL A 72 -7.94 -3.58 8.52
CA VAL A 72 -7.14 -3.51 7.30
C VAL A 72 -6.09 -4.62 7.30
N ASN A 73 -5.69 -5.09 6.12
CA ASN A 73 -4.60 -6.07 5.95
C ASN A 73 -4.72 -7.34 6.80
N THR A 74 -5.94 -7.73 7.17
CA THR A 74 -6.15 -8.77 8.19
C THR A 74 -6.68 -10.04 7.56
N LEU A 75 -6.07 -11.18 7.93
CA LEU A 75 -6.52 -12.52 7.60
C LEU A 75 -7.41 -13.06 8.72
N ILE A 76 -8.63 -13.50 8.37
CA ILE A 76 -9.60 -14.09 9.28
C ILE A 76 -10.09 -15.40 8.67
N LYS A 77 -9.63 -16.53 9.20
CA LYS A 77 -9.97 -17.83 8.61
C LYS A 77 -10.17 -18.94 9.61
N ASP A 78 -10.81 -20.03 9.17
CA ASP A 78 -10.90 -21.28 9.92
C ASP A 78 -11.50 -21.13 11.34
N ASN A 79 -12.27 -20.06 11.57
CA ASN A 79 -12.98 -19.88 12.83
C ASN A 79 -14.24 -20.76 12.83
N SER A 80 -14.56 -21.34 13.99
CA SER A 80 -15.69 -22.27 14.11
C SER A 80 -17.02 -21.61 13.74
N GLY A 81 -17.22 -20.34 14.13
CA GLY A 81 -18.39 -19.51 13.84
C GLY A 81 -18.17 -18.54 12.68
N CYS A 82 -18.61 -17.30 12.80
CA CYS A 82 -18.43 -16.31 11.72
C CYS A 82 -16.99 -15.77 11.66
N GLY A 83 -16.57 -15.27 10.51
CA GLY A 83 -15.33 -14.47 10.43
C GLY A 83 -15.50 -13.18 11.23
N ILE A 84 -16.47 -12.36 10.83
CA ILE A 84 -16.84 -11.11 11.50
C ILE A 84 -18.32 -11.13 11.87
N ALA A 85 -18.63 -10.78 13.13
CA ALA A 85 -20.00 -10.60 13.60
C ALA A 85 -20.25 -9.16 14.07
N CYS A 86 -21.25 -8.49 13.48
CA CYS A 86 -21.58 -7.10 13.76
C CYS A 86 -22.98 -6.96 14.38
N VAL A 87 -23.08 -6.40 15.59
CA VAL A 87 -24.35 -6.01 16.22
C VAL A 87 -24.33 -4.51 16.54
N GLY A 88 -25.22 -3.74 15.90
CA GLY A 88 -25.26 -2.28 16.03
C GLY A 88 -23.96 -1.58 15.63
N SER A 89 -23.22 -2.19 14.70
CA SER A 89 -21.81 -1.89 14.45
C SER A 89 -21.57 -1.53 12.98
N THR A 90 -20.66 -0.60 12.72
CA THR A 90 -20.33 -0.12 11.36
C THR A 90 -18.82 -0.11 11.16
N PRO A 91 -18.14 -1.27 11.20
CA PRO A 91 -16.71 -1.31 10.96
C PRO A 91 -16.39 -0.79 9.55
N ASP A 92 -15.19 -0.24 9.41
CA ASP A 92 -14.60 0.08 8.13
C ASP A 92 -13.74 -1.09 7.67
N LEU A 93 -14.16 -1.74 6.57
CA LEU A 93 -13.44 -2.82 5.90
C LEU A 93 -13.05 -2.41 4.47
N ASP A 94 -13.09 -1.12 4.13
CA ASP A 94 -12.67 -0.64 2.81
C ASP A 94 -11.13 -0.52 2.79
N THR A 95 -10.45 -1.51 2.21
CA THR A 95 -8.97 -1.63 2.30
C THR A 95 -8.22 -0.99 1.14
N TRP A 96 -8.80 -0.08 0.38
CA TRP A 96 -8.10 0.49 -0.78
C TRP A 96 -7.41 1.81 -0.45
N ASP A 97 -6.16 1.71 0.00
CA ASP A 97 -5.12 2.72 -0.22
C ASP A 97 -4.05 2.14 -1.17
N VAL A 98 -3.76 2.89 -2.22
CA VAL A 98 -2.95 2.56 -3.42
C VAL A 98 -1.48 2.25 -3.14
N THR A 99 -1.06 2.22 -1.87
CA THR A 99 0.36 2.27 -1.50
C THR A 99 0.80 1.27 -0.43
N ASN A 100 -0.10 0.60 0.30
CA ASN A 100 0.32 -0.26 1.41
C ASN A 100 -0.69 -1.32 1.87
N ASP A 101 -1.91 -1.35 1.32
CA ASP A 101 -2.97 -2.20 1.87
C ASP A 101 -3.25 -3.44 1.02
N GLN A 102 -3.02 -4.61 1.61
CA GLN A 102 -3.63 -5.84 1.18
C GLN A 102 -5.12 -5.85 1.54
N PRO A 103 -5.97 -6.43 0.67
CA PRO A 103 -7.37 -6.67 0.97
C PRO A 103 -7.52 -7.55 2.21
N ASN A 104 -8.48 -7.23 3.10
CA ASN A 104 -8.79 -8.18 4.18
C ASN A 104 -9.24 -9.49 3.55
N THR A 105 -8.78 -10.59 4.13
CA THR A 105 -9.15 -11.93 3.67
C THR A 105 -9.95 -12.64 4.73
N ILE A 106 -11.23 -12.88 4.44
CA ILE A 106 -12.20 -13.49 5.35
C ILE A 106 -12.67 -14.78 4.68
N GLN A 107 -12.23 -15.93 5.18
CA GLN A 107 -12.49 -17.20 4.51
C GLN A 107 -12.68 -18.42 5.40
N SER A 108 -13.42 -19.41 4.89
CA SER A 108 -13.53 -20.74 5.51
C SER A 108 -14.02 -20.68 6.97
N ASN A 109 -14.84 -19.68 7.31
CA ASN A 109 -15.39 -19.55 8.65
C ASN A 109 -16.80 -20.16 8.70
N GLY A 110 -17.10 -20.94 9.75
CA GLY A 110 -18.47 -21.44 9.98
C GLY A 110 -18.65 -22.93 9.69
N THR A 111 -17.70 -23.76 10.16
CA THR A 111 -17.66 -25.21 9.88
C THR A 111 -19.00 -25.91 10.17
N GLY A 112 -19.63 -26.45 9.13
CA GLY A 112 -20.78 -27.37 9.25
C GLY A 112 -22.08 -26.87 8.65
N SER A 113 -22.41 -27.38 7.46
CA SER A 113 -23.74 -27.35 6.82
C SER A 113 -24.55 -26.08 7.11
N GLN A 114 -24.39 -25.06 6.27
CA GLN A 114 -25.07 -23.76 6.38
C GLN A 114 -26.59 -23.81 6.09
N SER A 115 -27.27 -24.86 6.53
CA SER A 115 -28.72 -24.92 6.62
C SER A 115 -29.16 -24.27 7.94
N GLY A 116 -29.06 -22.94 8.01
CA GLY A 116 -29.47 -22.16 9.19
C GLY A 116 -28.46 -21.14 9.67
N THR A 117 -28.29 -20.05 8.93
CA THR A 117 -28.15 -18.66 9.42
C THR A 117 -27.01 -18.27 10.39
N TYR A 118 -26.13 -19.19 10.79
CA TYR A 118 -25.06 -18.93 11.76
C TYR A 118 -23.78 -19.67 11.33
N GLY A 119 -22.71 -18.93 11.02
CA GLY A 119 -21.50 -19.47 10.36
C GLY A 119 -21.29 -18.95 8.92
N CYS A 120 -21.57 -17.67 8.67
CA CYS A 120 -21.18 -16.96 7.44
C CYS A 120 -19.84 -16.22 7.64
N GLU A 121 -19.22 -15.78 6.55
CA GLU A 121 -18.01 -14.96 6.62
C GLU A 121 -18.26 -13.62 7.33
N ILE A 122 -19.36 -12.94 6.98
CA ILE A 122 -19.79 -11.70 7.62
C ILE A 122 -21.25 -11.78 8.06
N TYR A 123 -21.45 -11.72 9.38
CA TYR A 123 -22.76 -11.68 10.02
C TYR A 123 -23.15 -10.26 10.42
N LEU A 124 -24.36 -9.84 10.02
CA LEU A 124 -24.92 -8.52 10.28
C LEU A 124 -26.22 -8.64 11.08
N GLY A 125 -26.11 -8.42 12.39
CA GLY A 125 -27.24 -8.24 13.30
C GLY A 125 -27.92 -6.87 13.17
N SER A 126 -28.78 -6.55 14.14
CA SER A 126 -29.59 -5.32 14.13
C SER A 126 -28.73 -4.05 13.98
N TYR A 127 -29.15 -3.11 13.13
CA TYR A 127 -28.52 -1.80 12.94
C TYR A 127 -27.05 -1.79 12.47
N SER A 128 -26.55 -2.90 11.91
CA SER A 128 -25.18 -2.97 11.37
C SER A 128 -25.09 -2.56 9.89
N TYR A 129 -24.09 -1.74 9.57
CA TYR A 129 -23.82 -1.16 8.24
C TYR A 129 -22.31 -0.95 8.03
N PRO A 130 -21.54 -2.04 7.85
CA PRO A 130 -20.13 -1.92 7.53
C PRO A 130 -19.90 -1.22 6.19
N SER A 131 -18.74 -0.57 6.05
CA SER A 131 -18.19 -0.30 4.72
C SER A 131 -17.49 -1.57 4.25
N ILE A 132 -17.86 -2.10 3.08
CA ILE A 132 -17.28 -3.33 2.53
C ILE A 132 -16.93 -3.12 1.06
N LYS A 133 -15.67 -2.84 0.76
CA LYS A 133 -15.16 -2.80 -0.61
C LYS A 133 -13.74 -3.32 -0.62
N TYR A 134 -13.35 -3.96 -1.72
CA TYR A 134 -11.97 -4.43 -1.91
C TYR A 134 -11.52 -5.51 -0.91
N ASN A 135 -12.38 -6.47 -0.59
CA ASN A 135 -12.05 -7.59 0.31
C ASN A 135 -12.05 -8.94 -0.45
N ASN A 136 -11.36 -9.92 0.12
CA ASN A 136 -11.48 -11.33 -0.24
C ASN A 136 -12.46 -12.00 0.71
N ILE A 137 -13.64 -12.37 0.20
CA ILE A 137 -14.70 -12.99 1.01
C ILE A 137 -15.13 -14.28 0.32
N MET A 138 -14.73 -15.43 0.87
CA MET A 138 -14.91 -16.72 0.20
C MET A 138 -15.04 -17.87 1.18
N ASP A 139 -15.67 -18.96 0.75
CA ASP A 139 -15.93 -20.14 1.55
C ASP A 139 -15.27 -21.34 0.84
N TYR A 140 -14.07 -21.72 1.29
CA TYR A 140 -13.31 -22.85 0.74
C TYR A 140 -13.49 -24.09 1.61
N ASP A 141 -14.68 -24.68 1.56
CA ASP A 141 -14.85 -26.03 2.06
C ASP A 141 -15.54 -26.90 1.01
N LEU A 142 -15.14 -28.17 0.91
CA LEU A 142 -15.41 -29.14 -0.16
C LEU A 142 -16.90 -29.58 -0.27
N GLY A 143 -17.85 -28.68 -0.08
CA GLY A 143 -19.30 -28.86 -0.07
C GLY A 143 -20.06 -27.61 -0.53
N VAL A 144 -21.39 -27.63 -0.41
CA VAL A 144 -22.30 -26.59 -0.91
C VAL A 144 -21.90 -25.21 -0.37
N VAL A 145 -21.60 -24.28 -1.29
CA VAL A 145 -21.21 -22.90 -0.97
C VAL A 145 -22.22 -22.25 -0.03
N GLY A 146 -21.70 -21.69 1.04
CA GLY A 146 -22.44 -20.96 2.04
C GLY A 146 -22.97 -19.58 1.65
N THR A 147 -23.60 -18.92 2.62
CA THR A 147 -23.86 -17.48 2.64
C THR A 147 -22.59 -16.74 3.07
N MET A 148 -22.00 -15.94 2.18
CA MET A 148 -20.88 -15.03 2.45
C MET A 148 -21.31 -13.92 3.41
N ILE A 149 -22.41 -13.23 3.10
CA ILE A 149 -22.95 -12.15 3.94
C ILE A 149 -24.36 -12.49 4.39
N TYR A 150 -24.54 -12.62 5.70
CA TYR A 150 -25.84 -12.89 6.31
C TYR A 150 -26.36 -11.67 7.06
N LYS A 151 -27.59 -11.23 6.75
CA LYS A 151 -28.28 -10.16 7.50
C LYS A 151 -29.49 -10.72 8.25
N GLU A 152 -29.49 -10.60 9.58
CA GLU A 152 -30.53 -11.16 10.45
C GLU A 152 -31.84 -10.37 10.42
N ASP A 153 -31.77 -9.03 10.51
CA ASP A 153 -32.94 -8.17 10.71
C ASP A 153 -33.29 -7.30 9.49
N PHE A 154 -34.53 -7.43 9.01
CA PHE A 154 -35.06 -6.74 7.83
C PHE A 154 -35.77 -5.42 8.14
N TYR A 155 -35.74 -4.96 9.39
CA TYR A 155 -36.41 -3.71 9.81
C TYR A 155 -35.68 -2.44 9.36
N ASN A 156 -34.55 -2.59 8.67
CA ASN A 156 -33.68 -1.51 8.25
C ASN A 156 -33.52 -1.58 6.73
N SER A 157 -34.15 -0.64 6.02
CA SER A 157 -34.26 -0.60 4.55
C SER A 157 -33.00 -0.06 3.85
N GLY A 158 -31.86 -0.04 4.53
CA GLY A 158 -30.61 0.48 3.99
C GLY A 158 -29.95 -0.51 3.04
N ALA A 159 -29.41 -0.02 1.93
CA ALA A 159 -28.55 -0.82 1.07
C ALA A 159 -27.17 -1.00 1.70
N ILE A 160 -26.55 -2.15 1.46
CA ILE A 160 -25.13 -2.39 1.76
C ILE A 160 -24.38 -2.37 0.44
N TYR A 161 -23.26 -1.67 0.39
CA TYR A 161 -22.34 -1.68 -0.75
C TYR A 161 -21.25 -2.70 -0.43
N ALA A 162 -21.20 -3.76 -1.23
CA ALA A 162 -20.22 -4.83 -1.19
C ALA A 162 -19.58 -4.96 -2.58
N THR A 163 -19.00 -3.88 -3.08
CA THR A 163 -18.48 -3.80 -4.46
C THR A 163 -16.99 -4.04 -4.53
N ASN A 164 -16.52 -4.54 -5.68
CA ASN A 164 -15.10 -4.81 -5.94
C ASN A 164 -14.48 -5.78 -4.93
N ASN A 165 -15.31 -6.68 -4.39
CA ASN A 165 -14.83 -7.78 -3.58
C ASN A 165 -14.62 -8.99 -4.48
N TRP A 166 -13.67 -9.81 -4.10
CA TRP A 166 -13.47 -11.08 -4.73
C TRP A 166 -14.13 -12.18 -3.89
N TRP A 167 -15.04 -12.92 -4.54
CA TRP A 167 -16.02 -13.77 -3.87
C TRP A 167 -15.69 -15.26 -3.90
N GLY A 168 -14.48 -15.65 -4.33
CA GLY A 168 -14.13 -17.06 -4.53
C GLY A 168 -14.58 -17.67 -5.87
N ALA A 169 -15.31 -16.93 -6.72
CA ALA A 169 -15.66 -17.36 -8.08
C ALA A 169 -15.93 -16.17 -9.01
N SER A 170 -15.84 -16.39 -10.33
CA SER A 170 -15.97 -15.38 -11.39
C SER A 170 -17.30 -14.60 -11.42
N THR A 171 -18.33 -15.06 -10.71
CA THR A 171 -19.58 -14.31 -10.53
C THR A 171 -20.24 -14.75 -9.22
N PRO A 172 -20.51 -13.82 -8.27
CA PRO A 172 -21.22 -14.16 -7.04
C PRO A 172 -22.68 -14.50 -7.34
N GLY A 173 -23.16 -15.61 -6.76
CA GLY A 173 -24.56 -16.01 -6.87
C GLY A 173 -25.42 -15.33 -5.81
N ASP A 174 -26.67 -15.01 -6.14
CA ASP A 174 -27.65 -14.45 -5.20
C ASP A 174 -27.79 -15.27 -3.91
N SER A 175 -27.58 -16.59 -3.96
CA SER A 175 -27.62 -17.47 -2.79
C SER A 175 -26.49 -17.24 -1.78
N TRP A 176 -25.45 -16.51 -2.17
CA TRP A 176 -24.29 -16.19 -1.32
C TRP A 176 -24.57 -15.03 -0.38
N PHE A 177 -25.66 -14.31 -0.59
CA PHE A 177 -26.08 -13.30 0.37
C PHE A 177 -27.47 -13.66 0.88
N TYR A 178 -27.69 -13.43 2.17
CA TYR A 178 -28.99 -13.58 2.76
C TYR A 178 -29.47 -12.23 3.24
N TRP A 179 -30.43 -11.69 2.49
CA TRP A 179 -31.12 -10.45 2.78
C TRP A 179 -32.61 -10.74 2.68
N GLY A 180 -33.37 -10.40 3.71
CA GLY A 180 -34.81 -10.66 3.70
C GLY A 180 -35.56 -9.68 2.80
N THR A 181 -36.87 -9.64 2.95
CA THR A 181 -37.75 -8.91 2.05
C THR A 181 -37.54 -7.39 2.15
N GLY A 182 -37.10 -6.75 1.06
CA GLY A 182 -37.21 -5.29 0.88
C GLY A 182 -35.93 -4.46 0.97
N SER A 183 -34.76 -5.08 1.16
CA SER A 183 -33.45 -4.41 1.07
C SER A 183 -32.63 -4.99 -0.08
N ALA A 184 -31.71 -4.22 -0.65
CA ALA A 184 -30.80 -4.67 -1.71
C ALA A 184 -29.35 -4.54 -1.23
N ILE A 185 -28.54 -5.57 -1.50
CA ILE A 185 -27.09 -5.47 -1.46
C ILE A 185 -26.65 -5.08 -2.88
N ASP A 186 -25.83 -4.04 -2.97
CA ASP A 186 -25.15 -3.67 -4.22
C ASP A 186 -23.79 -4.34 -4.20
N TYR A 187 -23.63 -5.38 -5.03
CA TYR A 187 -22.40 -6.15 -5.11
C TYR A 187 -21.92 -6.24 -6.54
N SER A 188 -20.59 -6.25 -6.69
CA SER A 188 -19.92 -6.54 -7.94
C SER A 188 -18.79 -7.53 -7.69
N TYR A 189 -18.53 -8.35 -8.70
CA TYR A 189 -17.30 -9.10 -8.80
C TYR A 189 -16.19 -8.15 -9.22
N ALA A 190 -15.04 -8.16 -8.53
CA ALA A 190 -13.82 -7.60 -9.09
C ALA A 190 -13.38 -8.50 -10.24
N ALA A 191 -13.20 -7.98 -11.46
CA ALA A 191 -13.02 -8.77 -12.69
C ALA A 191 -11.75 -9.64 -12.72
N THR A 192 -10.83 -9.43 -11.79
CA THR A 192 -9.62 -10.23 -11.61
C THR A 192 -9.90 -11.42 -10.70
N GLY A 193 -9.12 -12.49 -10.83
CA GLY A 193 -9.38 -13.80 -10.23
C GLY A 193 -9.34 -13.80 -8.71
N LEU A 194 -8.83 -14.87 -8.11
CA LEU A 194 -8.28 -14.71 -6.77
C LEU A 194 -7.46 -13.39 -6.70
N LEU A 195 -7.54 -12.60 -5.64
CA LEU A 195 -6.44 -11.70 -5.25
C LEU A 195 -5.19 -12.57 -4.87
N SER A 196 -5.01 -13.74 -5.50
CA SER A 196 -3.87 -14.67 -5.47
C SER A 196 -2.70 -14.15 -6.26
N SER A 197 -2.91 -13.19 -7.17
CA SER A 197 -1.79 -12.48 -7.78
C SER A 197 -1.00 -11.68 -6.75
N VAL A 198 -1.59 -11.36 -5.59
CA VAL A 198 -0.86 -10.82 -4.45
C VAL A 198 0.09 -11.88 -3.86
N GLU A 199 -0.34 -13.15 -3.73
CA GLU A 199 0.53 -14.21 -3.19
C GLU A 199 1.72 -14.52 -4.13
N ASP A 200 1.50 -14.60 -5.43
CA ASP A 200 2.57 -14.86 -6.41
C ASP A 200 3.49 -13.63 -6.58
N PHE A 201 2.92 -12.42 -6.64
CA PHE A 201 3.70 -11.19 -6.66
C PHE A 201 4.53 -11.03 -5.38
N GLU A 202 3.97 -11.32 -4.21
CA GLU A 202 4.69 -11.24 -2.93
C GLU A 202 5.74 -12.34 -2.78
N LEU A 203 5.48 -13.53 -3.30
CA LEU A 203 6.48 -14.59 -3.39
C LEU A 203 7.64 -14.17 -4.29
N ALA A 204 7.34 -13.59 -5.46
CA ALA A 204 8.34 -13.04 -6.38
C ALA A 204 9.13 -11.90 -5.74
N MET A 205 8.46 -11.00 -5.01
CA MET A 205 9.09 -9.93 -4.23
C MET A 205 9.97 -10.48 -3.11
N GLY A 206 9.56 -11.55 -2.43
CA GLY A 206 10.37 -12.24 -1.42
C GLY A 206 11.67 -12.81 -2.02
N HIS A 207 11.60 -13.41 -3.21
CA HIS A 207 12.79 -13.85 -3.95
C HIS A 207 13.66 -12.67 -4.40
N TRP A 208 13.05 -11.57 -4.88
CA TRP A 208 13.75 -10.34 -5.26
C TRP A 208 14.55 -9.74 -4.10
N GLU A 209 13.93 -9.60 -2.93
CA GLU A 209 14.58 -9.08 -1.72
C GLU A 209 15.69 -10.00 -1.20
N ALA A 210 15.54 -11.31 -1.40
CA ALA A 210 16.58 -12.30 -1.09
C ALA A 210 17.75 -12.31 -2.11
N GLY A 211 17.64 -11.56 -3.21
CA GLY A 211 18.61 -11.55 -4.30
C GLY A 211 18.54 -12.80 -5.20
N GLU A 212 17.44 -13.56 -5.12
CA GLU A 212 17.17 -14.76 -5.91
C GLU A 212 16.46 -14.38 -7.22
N TYR A 213 17.11 -13.55 -8.02
CA TYR A 213 16.50 -12.90 -9.19
C TYR A 213 15.95 -13.87 -10.24
N GLU A 214 16.56 -15.05 -10.41
CA GLU A 214 16.10 -16.08 -11.35
C GLU A 214 14.74 -16.64 -10.92
N ASN A 215 14.59 -16.98 -9.63
CA ASN A 215 13.32 -17.45 -9.05
C ASN A 215 12.24 -16.35 -9.09
N ALA A 216 12.63 -15.10 -8.81
CA ALA A 216 11.72 -13.96 -8.87
C ALA A 216 11.21 -13.73 -10.30
N ALA A 217 12.10 -13.78 -11.30
CA ALA A 217 11.74 -13.61 -12.71
C ALA A 217 10.79 -14.70 -13.20
N GLU A 218 11.00 -15.97 -12.84
CA GLU A 218 10.10 -17.07 -13.21
C GLU A 218 8.64 -16.77 -12.82
N ILE A 219 8.43 -16.16 -11.66
CA ILE A 219 7.10 -15.84 -11.14
C ILE A 219 6.58 -14.51 -11.74
N PHE A 220 7.45 -13.51 -11.92
CA PHE A 220 7.04 -12.25 -12.54
C PHE A 220 6.57 -12.44 -14.00
N VAL A 221 7.14 -13.38 -14.75
CA VAL A 221 6.69 -13.73 -16.12
C VAL A 221 5.22 -14.20 -16.15
N GLU A 222 4.72 -14.79 -15.06
CA GLU A 222 3.30 -15.16 -14.97
C GLU A 222 2.44 -13.94 -14.60
N THR A 223 2.86 -13.19 -13.59
CA THR A 223 2.10 -12.07 -13.02
C THR A 223 2.11 -10.79 -13.88
N VAL A 224 2.93 -10.68 -14.93
CA VAL A 224 2.79 -9.61 -15.94
C VAL A 224 1.47 -9.67 -16.72
N ASN A 225 0.76 -10.79 -16.66
CA ASN A 225 -0.57 -10.94 -17.27
C ASN A 225 -1.71 -10.51 -16.32
N ASP A 226 -1.40 -10.02 -15.12
CA ASP A 226 -2.39 -9.49 -14.19
C ASP A 226 -2.75 -8.03 -14.51
N ASP A 227 -3.99 -7.63 -14.20
CA ASP A 227 -4.43 -6.24 -14.43
C ASP A 227 -3.95 -5.27 -13.32
N GLY A 228 -3.98 -3.98 -13.64
CA GLY A 228 -3.74 -2.90 -12.67
C GLY A 228 -2.31 -2.87 -12.11
N ALA A 229 -2.20 -2.57 -10.81
CA ALA A 229 -0.91 -2.32 -10.19
C ALA A 229 0.01 -3.54 -10.14
N ILE A 230 -0.54 -4.75 -10.09
CA ILE A 230 0.26 -5.98 -10.01
C ILE A 230 0.97 -6.21 -11.35
N GLY A 231 0.26 -6.27 -12.47
CA GLY A 231 0.90 -6.43 -13.78
C GLY A 231 1.89 -5.31 -14.10
N ILE A 232 1.55 -4.06 -13.78
CA ILE A 232 2.47 -2.92 -13.93
C ILE A 232 3.75 -3.17 -13.13
N ASN A 233 3.64 -3.46 -11.84
CA ASN A 233 4.81 -3.69 -11.00
C ASN A 233 5.60 -4.94 -11.41
N SER A 234 4.92 -6.01 -11.84
CA SER A 234 5.56 -7.23 -12.34
C SER A 234 6.42 -6.96 -13.55
N VAL A 235 5.97 -6.10 -14.49
CA VAL A 235 6.80 -5.67 -15.62
C VAL A 235 8.07 -4.97 -15.13
N HIS A 236 7.93 -4.02 -14.20
CA HIS A 236 9.07 -3.29 -13.64
C HIS A 236 10.08 -4.21 -12.93
N TYR A 237 9.59 -5.10 -12.06
CA TYR A 237 10.46 -5.98 -11.28
C TYR A 237 11.06 -7.10 -12.13
N LEU A 238 10.34 -7.59 -13.16
CA LEU A 238 10.89 -8.55 -14.12
C LEU A 238 12.11 -7.98 -14.85
N VAL A 239 11.99 -6.76 -15.38
CA VAL A 239 13.12 -6.06 -16.03
C VAL A 239 14.28 -5.89 -15.05
N GLY A 240 13.96 -5.51 -13.80
CA GLY A 240 14.93 -5.45 -12.72
C GLY A 240 15.65 -6.78 -12.49
N CYS A 241 14.93 -7.91 -12.48
CA CYS A 241 15.49 -9.24 -12.27
C CYS A 241 16.51 -9.57 -13.35
N ILE A 242 16.10 -9.45 -14.61
CA ILE A 242 16.95 -9.73 -15.76
C ILE A 242 18.20 -8.85 -15.74
N SER A 243 18.07 -7.57 -15.39
CA SER A 243 19.20 -6.64 -15.28
C SER A 243 20.22 -6.99 -14.19
N GLN A 244 19.79 -7.68 -13.12
CA GLN A 244 20.69 -8.12 -12.04
C GLN A 244 21.34 -9.48 -12.31
N MET A 245 20.91 -10.22 -13.33
CA MET A 245 21.49 -11.51 -13.70
C MET A 245 22.79 -11.34 -14.49
N GLU A 246 23.79 -12.18 -14.21
CA GLU A 246 25.09 -12.14 -14.92
C GLU A 246 24.96 -12.40 -16.43
N ASN A 247 23.92 -13.13 -16.86
CA ASN A 247 23.57 -13.38 -18.26
C ASN A 247 22.07 -13.12 -18.51
N GLY A 248 21.55 -11.96 -18.09
CA GLY A 248 20.16 -11.59 -18.36
C GLY A 248 19.85 -11.63 -19.86
N ASP A 249 18.79 -12.34 -20.24
CA ASP A 249 18.34 -12.47 -21.62
C ASP A 249 17.35 -11.35 -21.96
N PHE A 250 17.88 -10.23 -22.43
CA PHE A 250 17.07 -9.09 -22.84
C PHE A 250 16.34 -9.32 -24.18
N ASP A 251 16.76 -10.30 -24.99
CA ASP A 251 16.07 -10.64 -26.24
C ASP A 251 14.73 -11.32 -25.91
N ASP A 252 14.76 -12.38 -25.09
CA ASP A 252 13.56 -13.10 -24.66
C ASP A 252 12.64 -12.18 -23.83
N LEU A 253 13.20 -11.33 -22.95
CA LEU A 253 12.42 -10.36 -22.20
C LEU A 253 11.71 -9.35 -23.12
N ARG A 254 12.41 -8.83 -24.14
CA ARG A 254 11.82 -7.89 -25.09
C ARG A 254 10.67 -8.52 -25.85
N ASP A 255 10.84 -9.75 -26.33
CA ASP A 255 9.77 -10.48 -27.05
C ASP A 255 8.53 -10.66 -26.15
N LEU A 256 8.72 -11.09 -24.89
CA LEU A 256 7.63 -11.20 -23.92
C LEU A 256 6.90 -9.86 -23.71
N LEU A 257 7.64 -8.77 -23.51
CA LEU A 257 7.04 -7.46 -23.25
C LEU A 257 6.31 -6.90 -24.48
N GLN A 258 6.74 -7.24 -25.70
CA GLN A 258 6.03 -6.87 -26.93
C GLN A 258 4.72 -7.64 -27.09
N ASP A 259 4.70 -8.91 -26.70
CA ASP A 259 3.48 -9.72 -26.66
C ASP A 259 2.51 -9.13 -25.63
N VAL A 260 2.97 -8.82 -24.40
CA VAL A 260 2.16 -8.17 -23.37
C VAL A 260 1.63 -6.81 -23.86
N ALA A 261 2.48 -5.98 -24.46
CA ALA A 261 2.07 -4.68 -25.00
C ALA A 261 0.97 -4.77 -26.07
N THR A 262 0.95 -5.86 -26.84
CA THR A 262 0.02 -6.05 -27.96
C THR A 262 -1.27 -6.74 -27.54
N GLU A 263 -1.19 -7.69 -26.61
CA GLU A 263 -2.28 -8.61 -26.29
C GLU A 263 -3.02 -8.29 -24.98
N HIS A 264 -2.40 -7.56 -24.05
CA HIS A 264 -2.97 -7.32 -22.72
C HIS A 264 -4.19 -6.38 -22.75
N GLU A 265 -5.26 -6.74 -22.03
CA GLU A 265 -6.52 -5.98 -22.04
C GLU A 265 -6.45 -4.67 -21.23
N ASP A 266 -5.65 -4.63 -20.15
CA ASP A 266 -5.36 -3.42 -19.38
C ASP A 266 -4.36 -2.50 -20.12
N GLU A 267 -4.84 -1.32 -20.53
CA GLU A 267 -4.07 -0.29 -21.25
C GLU A 267 -2.86 0.23 -20.44
N GLY A 268 -2.94 0.25 -19.11
CA GLY A 268 -1.84 0.65 -18.24
C GLY A 268 -0.68 -0.34 -18.26
N VAL A 269 -0.98 -1.63 -18.15
CA VAL A 269 0.02 -2.71 -18.25
C VAL A 269 0.63 -2.74 -19.64
N ALA A 270 -0.20 -2.66 -20.69
CA ALA A 270 0.25 -2.65 -22.08
C ALA A 270 1.23 -1.50 -22.38
N ASN A 271 0.90 -0.27 -21.92
CA ASN A 271 1.77 0.91 -22.12
C ASN A 271 3.11 0.78 -21.37
N VAL A 272 3.10 0.22 -20.17
CA VAL A 272 4.33 0.01 -19.39
C VAL A 272 5.20 -1.07 -20.04
N ALA A 273 4.60 -2.18 -20.49
CA ALA A 273 5.29 -3.22 -21.23
C ALA A 273 5.91 -2.70 -22.54
N GLU A 274 5.18 -1.89 -23.31
CA GLU A 274 5.70 -1.26 -24.54
C GLU A 274 6.95 -0.43 -24.23
N ARG A 275 6.88 0.43 -23.21
CA ARG A 275 8.01 1.28 -22.80
C ARG A 275 9.23 0.47 -22.37
N PHE A 276 9.05 -0.58 -21.57
CA PHE A 276 10.17 -1.41 -21.11
C PHE A 276 10.72 -2.33 -22.21
N SER A 277 9.91 -2.71 -23.20
CA SER A 277 10.41 -3.42 -24.38
C SER A 277 11.43 -2.58 -25.16
N THR A 278 11.21 -1.26 -25.28
CA THR A 278 12.19 -0.35 -25.88
C THR A 278 13.40 -0.13 -24.97
N HIS A 279 13.23 -0.18 -23.65
CA HIS A 279 14.35 -0.09 -22.71
C HIS A 279 15.31 -1.28 -22.84
N CYS A 280 14.82 -2.48 -23.13
CA CYS A 280 15.66 -3.66 -23.40
C CYS A 280 16.69 -3.38 -24.52
N LEU A 281 16.31 -2.65 -25.59
CA LEU A 281 17.25 -2.25 -26.65
C LEU A 281 18.40 -1.38 -26.11
N THR A 282 18.11 -0.54 -25.11
CA THR A 282 19.13 0.32 -24.47
C THR A 282 20.12 -0.53 -23.67
N GLU A 283 19.62 -1.51 -22.91
CA GLU A 283 20.45 -2.46 -22.15
C GLU A 283 21.31 -3.36 -23.06
N GLN A 284 20.79 -3.68 -24.25
CA GLN A 284 21.53 -4.41 -25.29
C GLN A 284 22.58 -3.56 -26.03
N GLY A 285 22.56 -2.23 -25.83
CA GLY A 285 23.43 -1.29 -26.55
C GLY A 285 22.96 -0.96 -27.97
N GLU A 286 21.73 -1.30 -28.33
CA GLU A 286 21.08 -0.99 -29.61
C GLU A 286 20.46 0.43 -29.58
N PHE A 287 21.29 1.43 -29.27
CA PHE A 287 20.83 2.79 -28.98
C PHE A 287 20.10 3.48 -30.14
N GLU A 288 20.50 3.23 -31.39
CA GLU A 288 19.86 3.84 -32.57
C GLU A 288 18.42 3.31 -32.75
N ASP A 289 18.20 2.02 -32.49
CA ASP A 289 16.89 1.40 -32.58
C ASP A 289 16.00 1.84 -31.40
N ALA A 290 16.56 1.90 -30.19
CA ALA A 290 15.87 2.46 -29.01
C ALA A 290 15.43 3.91 -29.23
N TYR A 291 16.33 4.76 -29.76
CA TYR A 291 16.02 6.16 -30.08
C TYR A 291 14.88 6.27 -31.12
N ALA A 292 14.90 5.42 -32.14
CA ALA A 292 13.87 5.41 -33.16
C ALA A 292 12.49 5.03 -32.59
N GLU A 293 12.44 4.01 -31.72
CA GLU A 293 11.20 3.57 -31.05
C GLU A 293 10.67 4.64 -30.08
N TYR A 294 11.53 5.25 -29.23
CA TYR A 294 11.08 6.34 -28.36
C TYR A 294 10.59 7.57 -29.13
N ASN A 295 11.24 7.92 -30.24
CA ASN A 295 10.75 9.01 -31.10
C ASN A 295 9.40 8.67 -31.74
N GLN A 296 9.15 7.41 -32.08
CA GLN A 296 7.84 6.96 -32.55
C GLN A 296 6.78 7.01 -31.44
N ALA A 297 7.09 6.53 -30.23
CA ALA A 297 6.21 6.63 -29.07
C ALA A 297 5.85 8.09 -28.76
N ARG A 298 6.83 9.01 -28.84
CA ARG A 298 6.62 10.45 -28.70
C ARG A 298 5.64 11.02 -29.72
N LEU A 299 5.71 10.55 -30.97
CA LEU A 299 4.84 11.02 -32.07
C LEU A 299 3.42 10.46 -31.96
N ASN A 300 3.27 9.26 -31.41
CA ASN A 300 2.00 8.55 -31.29
C ASN A 300 1.32 8.72 -29.92
N ALA A 301 1.98 9.38 -28.97
CA ALA A 301 1.51 9.54 -27.59
C ALA A 301 0.06 10.04 -27.51
N GLY A 302 -0.77 9.28 -26.80
CA GLY A 302 -2.18 9.61 -26.53
C GLY A 302 -2.36 10.76 -25.53
N SER A 303 -1.34 11.03 -24.71
CA SER A 303 -1.35 12.09 -23.71
C SER A 303 -0.07 12.93 -23.71
N VAL A 304 -0.14 14.12 -23.09
CA VAL A 304 1.03 14.98 -22.87
C VAL A 304 2.06 14.28 -21.97
N HIS A 305 1.59 13.53 -20.98
CA HIS A 305 2.44 12.78 -20.07
C HIS A 305 3.29 11.75 -20.83
N ASP A 306 2.67 10.95 -21.68
CA ASP A 306 3.38 9.87 -22.41
C ASP A 306 4.34 10.45 -23.46
N SER A 307 3.96 11.57 -24.08
CA SER A 307 4.84 12.30 -25.00
C SER A 307 6.08 12.84 -24.27
N VAL A 308 5.93 13.30 -23.02
CA VAL A 308 7.05 13.78 -22.20
C VAL A 308 7.93 12.62 -21.73
N MET A 309 7.36 11.48 -21.32
CA MET A 309 8.15 10.30 -20.94
C MET A 309 8.99 9.81 -22.11
N ALA A 310 8.40 9.68 -23.29
CA ALA A 310 9.12 9.27 -24.49
C ALA A 310 10.25 10.25 -24.87
N VAL A 311 10.07 11.57 -24.66
CA VAL A 311 11.16 12.56 -24.84
C VAL A 311 12.27 12.36 -23.83
N ILE A 312 11.94 12.08 -22.57
CA ILE A 312 12.94 11.89 -21.51
C ILE A 312 13.79 10.66 -21.81
N ASP A 313 13.15 9.54 -22.12
CA ASP A 313 13.87 8.29 -22.42
C ASP A 313 14.70 8.46 -23.71
N MET A 314 14.18 9.17 -24.72
CA MET A 314 14.92 9.52 -25.94
C MET A 314 16.17 10.38 -25.65
N LEU A 315 16.07 11.39 -24.76
CA LEU A 315 17.21 12.22 -24.36
C LEU A 315 18.25 11.43 -23.56
N ALA A 316 17.81 10.45 -22.75
CA ALA A 316 18.71 9.55 -22.04
C ALA A 316 19.52 8.70 -23.01
N VAL A 317 18.87 8.17 -24.06
CA VAL A 317 19.55 7.42 -25.12
C VAL A 317 20.48 8.33 -25.93
N GLU A 318 20.10 9.59 -26.21
CA GLU A 318 21.02 10.57 -26.84
C GLU A 318 22.29 10.79 -26.01
N GLU A 319 22.18 10.91 -24.69
CA GLU A 319 23.34 11.05 -23.81
C GLU A 319 24.23 9.80 -23.86
N LEU A 320 23.64 8.59 -23.82
CA LEU A 320 24.36 7.33 -23.98
C LEU A 320 25.05 7.19 -25.34
N MET A 321 24.45 7.74 -26.41
CA MET A 321 25.06 7.81 -27.74
C MET A 321 26.19 8.84 -27.82
N GLU A 322 26.10 9.96 -27.09
CA GLU A 322 27.12 10.99 -27.00
C GLU A 322 28.32 10.55 -26.14
N ASP A 323 28.10 9.72 -25.11
CA ASP A 323 29.09 9.25 -24.12
C ASP A 323 29.99 8.10 -24.58
N ASN A 324 30.36 8.08 -25.85
CA ASN A 324 31.56 7.34 -26.29
C ASN A 324 32.88 8.03 -25.85
N LEU A 325 32.86 8.81 -24.76
CA LEU A 325 34.00 9.53 -24.14
C LEU A 325 33.88 9.56 -22.60
N ASP A 326 34.35 8.49 -21.96
CA ASP A 326 34.86 8.42 -20.57
C ASP A 326 34.25 9.37 -19.50
N ASN A 327 33.29 8.82 -18.75
CA ASN A 327 32.73 9.28 -17.46
C ASN A 327 31.56 10.29 -17.50
N ALA A 328 30.37 9.83 -17.89
CA ALA A 328 29.14 10.41 -17.38
C ALA A 328 28.62 9.57 -16.21
N SER A 329 28.41 10.22 -15.07
CA SER A 329 27.75 9.64 -13.91
C SER A 329 26.24 9.60 -14.17
N GLU A 330 25.63 8.42 -14.03
CA GLU A 330 24.20 8.03 -14.12
C GLU A 330 23.14 8.93 -13.42
N VAL A 331 23.52 10.07 -12.84
CA VAL A 331 22.74 10.81 -11.85
C VAL A 331 22.02 12.05 -12.43
N GLY A 332 22.40 12.50 -13.64
CA GLY A 332 21.90 13.76 -14.22
C GLY A 332 20.46 13.70 -14.73
N VAL A 333 20.11 12.63 -15.45
CA VAL A 333 18.86 12.53 -16.21
C VAL A 333 17.65 12.28 -15.29
N MET A 334 17.78 11.35 -14.34
CA MET A 334 16.72 10.97 -13.39
C MET A 334 16.19 12.15 -12.56
N SER A 335 17.05 13.13 -12.27
CA SER A 335 16.72 14.33 -11.48
C SER A 335 15.92 15.35 -12.30
N ALA A 336 16.20 15.48 -13.60
CA ALA A 336 15.41 16.31 -14.50
C ALA A 336 14.02 15.71 -14.74
N THR A 337 13.93 14.37 -14.84
CA THR A 337 12.71 13.58 -15.01
C THR A 337 11.72 13.76 -13.85
N LYS A 338 12.19 13.67 -12.60
CA LYS A 338 11.35 13.88 -11.39
C LYS A 338 10.79 15.30 -11.27
N ASN A 339 11.59 16.31 -11.62
CA ASN A 339 11.17 17.71 -11.54
C ASN A 339 10.17 18.09 -12.62
N LEU A 340 10.23 17.45 -13.80
CA LEU A 340 9.29 17.68 -14.88
C LEU A 340 7.94 16.97 -14.63
N MET A 341 7.96 15.75 -14.07
CA MET A 341 6.76 15.02 -13.59
C MET A 341 5.96 15.86 -12.57
N ALA A 342 6.62 16.39 -11.54
CA ALA A 342 5.96 17.18 -10.50
C ALA A 342 5.33 18.48 -11.01
N LEU A 343 5.81 19.02 -12.13
CA LEU A 343 5.30 20.26 -12.72
C LEU A 343 4.09 20.01 -13.64
N LEU A 344 4.00 18.83 -14.26
CA LEU A 344 2.96 18.47 -15.25
C LEU A 344 1.66 17.99 -14.61
N ASP A 345 1.71 17.40 -13.41
CA ASP A 345 0.52 16.89 -12.70
C ASP A 345 -0.36 17.96 -12.06
N GLY A 346 0.02 19.24 -12.11
CA GLY A 346 -0.80 20.34 -11.57
C GLY A 346 -1.13 20.24 -10.07
N ARG A 347 -0.55 19.28 -9.35
CA ARG A 347 -0.64 19.15 -7.90
C ARG A 347 0.43 20.03 -7.26
N GLU A 348 0.01 20.95 -6.40
CA GLU A 348 0.87 21.39 -5.31
C GLU A 348 1.11 20.18 -4.39
N SER A 349 2.06 19.32 -4.75
CA SER A 349 2.36 18.12 -3.97
C SER A 349 3.22 18.46 -2.75
N ASN A 350 2.55 18.56 -1.59
CA ASN A 350 3.15 18.12 -0.33
C ASN A 350 3.17 16.58 -0.33
N CYS A 351 4.17 15.96 -0.98
CA CYS A 351 4.47 14.54 -0.80
C CYS A 351 5.94 14.42 -0.38
N THR A 352 6.14 14.35 0.94
CA THR A 352 7.40 13.98 1.58
C THR A 352 7.25 12.56 2.10
N GLU A 353 7.52 11.57 1.25
CA GLU A 353 8.11 10.31 1.67
C GLU A 353 8.98 9.79 0.53
N VAL A 354 10.25 10.17 0.60
CA VAL A 354 11.32 9.73 -0.29
C VAL A 354 12.31 8.97 0.60
N LEU A 355 12.59 7.70 0.30
CA LEU A 355 13.88 7.09 0.67
C LEU A 355 14.94 7.86 -0.11
N ALA A 356 15.47 8.93 0.50
CA ALA A 356 16.29 9.89 -0.22
C ALA A 356 17.78 9.53 -0.10
N GLU A 357 18.40 9.38 -1.27
CA GLU A 357 19.77 8.88 -1.51
C GLU A 357 20.90 9.79 -0.98
N SER A 358 20.60 10.95 -0.38
CA SER A 358 21.62 11.85 0.17
C SER A 358 21.16 12.69 1.38
N PHE A 359 22.10 12.94 2.32
CA PHE A 359 21.90 13.88 3.43
C PHE A 359 21.58 15.28 2.91
N THR A 360 20.38 15.78 3.20
CA THR A 360 19.91 17.10 2.72
C THR A 360 19.13 17.83 3.81
N LEU A 361 19.45 19.10 4.06
CA LEU A 361 18.66 20.00 4.91
C LEU A 361 17.67 20.77 4.03
N LEU A 362 16.38 20.47 4.17
CA LEU A 362 15.30 21.12 3.43
C LEU A 362 15.02 22.53 3.97
N ARG A 363 14.25 23.30 3.20
CA ARG A 363 13.90 24.68 3.54
C ARG A 363 13.00 24.73 4.78
N ALA A 364 13.46 25.39 5.84
CA ALA A 364 12.65 25.63 7.00
C ALA A 364 11.41 26.47 6.65
N TYR A 365 10.24 26.03 7.09
CA TYR A 365 8.95 26.64 6.78
C TYR A 365 8.04 26.75 8.01
N PRO A 366 7.33 27.88 8.21
CA PRO A 366 7.50 29.14 7.46
C PRO A 366 8.86 29.78 7.75
N ASN A 367 9.43 30.55 6.81
CA ASN A 367 10.63 31.34 7.05
C ASN A 367 10.62 32.58 6.11
N PRO A 368 10.40 33.80 6.61
CA PRO A 368 10.37 34.19 8.02
C PRO A 368 9.23 33.57 8.85
N PHE A 369 9.46 33.35 10.15
CA PHE A 369 8.49 32.72 11.08
C PHE A 369 8.15 33.63 12.26
N ASN A 370 6.95 33.46 12.83
CA ASN A 370 6.46 34.29 13.95
C ASN A 370 6.80 33.72 15.34
N SER A 371 6.61 32.41 15.51
CA SER A 371 6.76 31.74 16.80
C SER A 371 7.37 30.35 16.67
N THR A 372 6.91 29.58 15.69
CA THR A 372 7.37 28.23 15.40
C THR A 372 7.76 28.10 13.93
N VAL A 373 8.82 27.34 13.67
CA VAL A 373 9.27 26.95 12.33
C VAL A 373 9.51 25.45 12.29
N LYS A 374 9.10 24.80 11.21
CA LYS A 374 9.43 23.40 10.91
C LYS A 374 10.76 23.34 10.17
N ILE A 375 11.65 22.50 10.64
CA ILE A 375 12.97 22.21 10.07
C ILE A 375 12.92 20.76 9.61
N GLU A 376 13.11 20.55 8.32
CA GLU A 376 13.06 19.22 7.72
C GLU A 376 14.43 18.87 7.16
N PHE A 377 14.87 17.64 7.38
CA PHE A 377 16.14 17.14 6.86
C PHE A 377 16.01 15.66 6.57
N ASN A 378 16.74 15.21 5.56
CA ASN A 378 16.81 13.83 5.16
C ASN A 378 18.14 13.20 5.58
N LEU A 379 18.09 11.94 6.00
CA LEU A 379 19.25 11.09 6.26
C LEU A 379 19.32 9.99 5.21
N GLU A 380 20.47 9.85 4.56
CA GLU A 380 20.71 8.76 3.59
C GLU A 380 20.95 7.39 4.26
N ALA A 381 21.37 7.39 5.52
CA ALA A 381 21.66 6.22 6.32
C ALA A 381 21.51 6.56 7.80
N ASP A 382 21.38 5.53 8.65
CA ASP A 382 21.31 5.67 10.09
C ASP A 382 22.51 6.44 10.65
N ALA A 383 22.25 7.54 11.35
CA ALA A 383 23.31 8.42 11.82
C ALA A 383 23.01 9.04 13.18
N LYS A 384 24.07 9.23 13.97
CA LYS A 384 24.03 10.10 15.15
C LYS A 384 23.79 11.52 14.65
N THR A 385 22.62 12.04 14.97
CA THR A 385 22.12 13.31 14.44
C THR A 385 22.02 14.35 15.55
N ARG A 386 22.55 15.55 15.28
CA ARG A 386 22.51 16.70 16.18
C ARG A 386 21.91 17.90 15.44
N VAL A 387 20.85 18.48 16.00
CA VAL A 387 20.17 19.66 15.43
C VAL A 387 20.19 20.79 16.45
N SER A 388 20.91 21.87 16.14
CA SER A 388 21.11 23.01 17.04
C SER A 388 20.80 24.35 16.36
N ILE A 389 20.39 25.34 17.16
CA ILE A 389 20.12 26.70 16.71
C ILE A 389 21.19 27.65 17.25
N HIS A 390 21.74 28.48 16.37
CA HIS A 390 22.76 29.46 16.68
C HIS A 390 22.30 30.89 16.38
N ASP A 391 22.77 31.86 17.17
CA ASP A 391 22.61 33.28 16.84
C ASP A 391 23.65 33.75 15.80
N ILE A 392 23.56 35.02 15.37
CA ILE A 392 24.47 35.62 14.39
C ILE A 392 25.95 35.66 14.85
N THR A 393 26.21 35.50 16.15
CA THR A 393 27.57 35.42 16.70
C THR A 393 28.12 33.99 16.74
N GLY A 394 27.31 33.00 16.33
CA GLY A 394 27.64 31.58 16.33
C GLY A 394 27.38 30.89 17.67
N ARG A 395 26.85 31.60 18.67
CA ARG A 395 26.52 30.99 19.97
C ARG A 395 25.30 30.08 19.81
N GLU A 396 25.42 28.85 20.29
CA GLU A 396 24.29 27.92 20.41
C GLU A 396 23.30 28.46 21.43
N ILE A 397 22.06 28.67 21.00
CA ILE A 397 20.96 29.17 21.82
C ILE A 397 19.91 28.10 22.12
N ASP A 398 19.88 27.02 21.34
CA ASP A 398 18.97 25.90 21.53
C ASP A 398 19.52 24.60 20.92
N LEU A 399 19.17 23.46 21.50
CA LEU A 399 19.51 22.11 21.01
C LEU A 399 18.21 21.32 20.89
N LEU A 400 17.85 20.94 19.67
CA LEU A 400 16.57 20.31 19.37
C LEU A 400 16.64 18.80 19.38
N VAL A 401 17.73 18.23 18.86
CA VAL A 401 17.96 16.77 18.76
C VAL A 401 19.44 16.48 18.98
N ASP A 402 19.72 15.37 19.69
CA ASP A 402 21.06 14.79 19.87
C ASP A 402 20.93 13.27 20.12
N GLU A 403 20.55 12.50 19.10
CA GLU A 403 20.27 11.06 19.20
C GLU A 403 20.54 10.31 17.88
N MET A 404 20.47 8.99 17.90
CA MET A 404 20.50 8.19 16.68
C MET A 404 19.17 8.34 15.94
N LYS A 405 19.22 8.65 14.65
CA LYS A 405 18.05 8.70 13.76
C LYS A 405 18.27 7.72 12.60
N PHE A 406 17.21 7.03 12.22
CA PHE A 406 17.21 6.11 11.08
C PHE A 406 17.23 6.87 9.75
N ALA A 407 17.62 6.20 8.67
CA ALA A 407 17.51 6.73 7.31
C ALA A 407 16.08 7.21 6.99
N GLY A 408 15.95 8.22 6.14
CA GLY A 408 14.67 8.81 5.74
C GLY A 408 14.47 10.27 6.18
N ASN A 409 13.25 10.77 6.00
CA ASN A 409 12.88 12.16 6.23
C ASN A 409 12.51 12.42 7.69
N HIS A 410 13.07 13.49 8.26
CA HIS A 410 12.81 13.91 9.63
C HIS A 410 12.32 15.35 9.67
N GLY A 411 11.28 15.60 10.45
CA GLY A 411 10.73 16.94 10.69
C GLY A 411 10.78 17.32 12.17
N ILE A 412 11.43 18.44 12.49
CA ILE A 412 11.51 18.98 13.85
C ILE A 412 10.90 20.38 13.87
N SER A 413 10.05 20.66 14.86
CA SER A 413 9.55 22.01 15.08
C SER A 413 10.37 22.75 16.14
N TRP A 414 10.82 23.96 15.82
CA TRP A 414 11.46 24.86 16.78
C TRP A 414 10.53 26.00 17.16
N THR A 415 10.25 26.16 18.46
CA THR A 415 9.48 27.30 18.99
C THR A 415 10.41 28.27 19.73
N ALA A 416 10.60 29.46 19.18
CA ALA A 416 11.54 30.47 19.67
C ALA A 416 11.01 31.24 20.91
N LYS A 417 10.90 30.54 22.05
CA LYS A 417 10.43 31.11 23.33
C LYS A 417 11.53 31.97 23.97
N GLY A 418 11.24 33.26 24.21
CA GLY A 418 12.19 34.18 24.84
C GLY A 418 13.37 34.62 23.97
N VAL A 419 13.35 34.28 22.68
CA VAL A 419 14.38 34.63 21.69
C VAL A 419 13.94 35.89 20.92
N PRO A 420 14.80 36.93 20.77
CA PRO A 420 14.43 38.19 20.11
C PRO A 420 14.27 38.03 18.60
N THR A 421 13.48 38.91 17.96
CA THR A 421 13.39 39.04 16.51
C THR A 421 14.78 39.21 15.89
N GLY A 422 15.10 38.46 14.84
CA GLY A 422 16.45 38.49 14.25
C GLY A 422 16.76 37.31 13.33
N ILE A 423 18.03 37.24 12.93
CA ILE A 423 18.57 36.17 12.10
C ILE A 423 19.23 35.12 12.99
N TYR A 424 18.89 33.85 12.74
CA TYR A 424 19.43 32.68 13.40
C TYR A 424 19.92 31.67 12.36
N PHE A 425 20.67 30.67 12.78
CA PHE A 425 21.16 29.59 11.93
C PHE A 425 20.83 28.25 12.57
N CYS A 426 20.04 27.43 11.88
CA CYS A 426 19.86 26.03 12.22
C CYS A 426 21.02 25.23 11.62
N ARG A 427 21.67 24.40 12.43
CA ARG A 427 22.70 23.47 12.00
C ARG A 427 22.22 22.04 12.25
N VAL A 428 22.29 21.21 11.23
CA VAL A 428 22.04 19.77 11.30
C VAL A 428 23.36 19.07 11.04
N GLU A 429 23.77 18.19 11.94
CA GLU A 429 24.95 17.34 11.83
C GLU A 429 24.50 15.88 11.86
N ALA A 430 24.94 15.06 10.91
CA ALA A 430 24.63 13.64 10.83
C ALA A 430 25.91 12.87 10.50
N GLY A 431 26.50 12.19 11.50
CA GLY A 431 27.81 11.56 11.36
C GLY A 431 28.90 12.56 10.95
N ASN A 432 29.47 12.40 9.75
CA ASN A 432 30.51 13.29 9.20
C ASN A 432 29.96 14.42 8.31
N LYS A 433 28.65 14.46 8.07
CA LYS A 433 28.00 15.48 7.22
C LYS A 433 27.34 16.55 8.09
N PHE A 434 27.32 17.78 7.60
CA PHE A 434 26.56 18.84 8.25
C PHE A 434 26.04 19.85 7.23
N ALA A 435 24.89 20.45 7.54
CA ALA A 435 24.28 21.51 6.78
C ALA A 435 23.83 22.63 7.70
N THR A 436 23.75 23.84 7.19
CA THR A 436 23.32 25.01 7.96
C THR A 436 22.36 25.85 7.14
N GLN A 437 21.32 26.34 7.79
CA GLN A 437 20.29 27.14 7.16
C GLN A 437 19.93 28.36 7.98
N LYS A 438 19.75 29.49 7.30
CA LYS A 438 19.36 30.76 7.90
C LYS A 438 17.86 30.78 8.23
N LEU A 439 17.53 31.10 9.47
CA LEU A 439 16.17 31.33 9.96
C LEU A 439 15.96 32.82 10.25
N THR A 440 14.79 33.35 9.90
CA THR A 440 14.42 34.75 10.17
C THR A 440 13.20 34.78 11.07
N LEU A 441 13.40 35.15 12.34
CA LEU A 441 12.31 35.33 13.30
C LEU A 441 11.78 36.76 13.18
N ILE A 442 10.50 36.88 12.83
CA ILE A 442 9.73 38.13 12.84
C ILE A 442 8.68 38.05 13.95
N ARG A 443 8.34 39.13 14.64
CA ARG A 443 7.25 39.15 15.62
C ARG A 443 6.43 40.41 15.47
#